data_AF-A0A0F9FPD8-F1
#
_entry.id   AF-A0A0F9FPD8-F1
#
_cell.length_a   1.000
_cell.length_b   1.000
_cell.length_c   1.000
_cell.angle_alpha   90.00
_cell.angle_beta   90.00
_cell.angle_gamma   90.00
#
_symmetry.space_group_name_H-M   'P 1'
#
loop_
_entity.id
_entity.type
_entity.pdbx_description
1 polymer ?
#
loop_
_entity_poly.entity_id
_entity_poly.type
_entity_poly.pdbx_seq_one_letter_code
_entity_poly.pdbx_strand_id
1 'polypeptide(L)'
;MTTRTDNTEDQIDSRDILERIKEIEDGYPDEAEREELATLNALIVALRELGGDTPEQGLFLIADSYFEVYAQELAEDIGAINSEAAWPVNCIDWEEAASELKQDYCSVEYDDVTYWVR
;
A
#
# COMPACT_ATOMS: atom_id res chain seq x y z
N MET A 1 -18.89 6.50 2.53
CA MET A 1 -18.90 5.83 1.21
C MET A 1 -17.57 5.12 1.18
N THR A 2 -17.56 3.83 1.50
CA THR A 2 -16.35 3.00 1.39
C THR A 2 -16.01 2.94 -0.10
N THR A 3 -14.91 3.58 -0.49
CA THR A 3 -14.38 3.47 -1.84
C THR A 3 -14.04 2.00 -2.05
N ARG A 4 -14.37 1.44 -3.22
CA ARG A 4 -14.03 0.06 -3.52
C ARG A 4 -12.52 -0.02 -3.65
N THR A 5 -11.85 -0.58 -2.65
CA THR A 5 -10.41 -0.84 -2.71
C THR A 5 -10.11 -1.79 -3.84
N ASP A 6 -9.30 -1.35 -4.80
CA ASP A 6 -8.80 -2.18 -5.89
C ASP A 6 -7.30 -1.94 -6.11
N ASN A 7 -6.65 -2.80 -6.90
CA ASN A 7 -5.20 -2.80 -7.10
C ASN A 7 -4.69 -1.60 -7.91
N THR A 8 -5.53 -0.61 -8.22
CA THR A 8 -5.13 0.63 -8.92
C THR A 8 -4.87 1.80 -7.98
N GLU A 9 -5.11 1.63 -6.68
CA GLU A 9 -4.89 2.67 -5.68
C GLU A 9 -3.40 2.84 -5.35
N ASP A 10 -2.95 4.09 -5.27
CA ASP A 10 -1.57 4.43 -4.88
C ASP A 10 -1.24 3.99 -3.45
N GLN A 11 -2.26 4.00 -2.58
CA GLN A 11 -2.18 3.60 -1.17
C GLN A 11 -3.44 2.85 -0.77
N ILE A 12 -3.27 1.74 -0.05
CA ILE A 12 -4.37 0.91 0.46
C ILE A 12 -4.20 0.71 1.97
N ASP A 13 -5.28 0.94 2.74
CA ASP A 13 -5.34 0.55 4.14
C ASP A 13 -5.85 -0.89 4.25
N SER A 14 -5.11 -1.75 4.95
CA SER A 14 -5.50 -3.16 5.10
C SER A 14 -6.86 -3.37 5.77
N ARG A 15 -7.38 -2.37 6.50
CA ARG A 15 -8.73 -2.41 7.07
C ARG A 15 -9.80 -2.31 6.00
N ASP A 16 -9.57 -1.54 4.94
CA ASP A 16 -10.51 -1.43 3.82
C ASP A 16 -10.59 -2.78 3.08
N ILE A 17 -9.45 -3.48 2.94
CA ILE A 17 -9.41 -4.86 2.42
C ILE A 17 -10.23 -5.81 3.31
N LEU A 18 -10.05 -5.76 4.64
CA LEU A 18 -10.80 -6.61 5.57
C LEU A 18 -12.31 -6.29 5.56
N GLU A 19 -12.68 -5.02 5.44
CA GLU A 19 -14.07 -4.61 5.27
C GLU A 19 -14.64 -5.18 3.96
N ARG A 20 -13.90 -5.09 2.85
CA ARG A 20 -14.32 -5.65 1.56
C ARG A 20 -14.51 -7.17 1.61
N ILE A 21 -13.58 -7.89 2.24
CA ILE A 21 -13.71 -9.34 2.48
C ILE A 21 -15.02 -9.63 3.21
N LYS A 22 -15.27 -8.93 4.31
CA LYS A 22 -16.46 -9.13 5.13
C LYS A 22 -17.76 -8.82 4.36
N GLU A 23 -17.78 -7.74 3.57
CA GLU A 23 -18.93 -7.40 2.72
C GLU A 23 -19.29 -8.54 1.76
N ILE A 24 -18.28 -9.16 1.14
CA ILE A 24 -18.48 -10.29 0.22
C ILE A 24 -18.97 -11.53 0.98
N GLU A 25 -18.39 -11.82 2.15
CA GLU A 25 -18.75 -12.98 2.98
C GLU A 25 -20.16 -12.90 3.58
N ASP A 26 -20.60 -11.70 3.99
CA ASP A 26 -21.94 -11.48 4.56
C ASP A 26 -23.06 -11.53 3.49
N GLY A 27 -22.70 -11.58 2.21
CA GLY A 27 -23.61 -11.57 1.06
C GLY A 27 -23.89 -12.94 0.43
N TYR A 28 -24.27 -12.90 -0.85
CA TYR A 28 -24.38 -14.08 -1.72
C TYR A 28 -23.47 -13.86 -2.93
N PRO A 29 -22.16 -14.14 -2.79
CA PRO A 29 -21.18 -13.74 -3.80
C PRO A 29 -21.45 -14.41 -5.14
N ASP A 30 -21.31 -13.66 -6.22
CA ASP A 30 -21.26 -14.25 -7.56
C ASP A 30 -19.89 -14.90 -7.85
N GLU A 31 -19.63 -15.32 -9.10
CA GLU A 31 -18.35 -15.97 -9.43
C GLU A 31 -17.18 -14.98 -9.38
N ALA A 32 -17.37 -13.75 -9.83
CA ALA A 32 -16.32 -12.73 -9.82
C ALA A 32 -15.97 -12.32 -8.39
N GLU A 33 -16.98 -12.18 -7.52
CA GLU A 33 -16.77 -11.87 -6.11
C GLU A 33 -16.08 -13.02 -5.36
N ARG A 34 -16.28 -14.28 -5.78
CA ARG A 34 -15.53 -15.43 -5.23
C ARG A 34 -14.05 -15.40 -5.62
N GLU A 35 -13.75 -15.03 -6.86
CA GLU A 35 -12.37 -14.86 -7.32
C GLU A 35 -11.69 -13.69 -6.60
N GLU A 36 -12.37 -12.54 -6.50
CA GLU A 36 -11.92 -11.38 -5.72
C GLU A 36 -11.62 -11.77 -4.26
N LEU A 37 -12.57 -12.45 -3.60
CA LEU A 37 -12.41 -12.91 -2.22
C LEU A 37 -11.21 -13.84 -2.04
N ALA A 38 -10.93 -14.71 -3.01
CA ALA A 38 -9.76 -15.58 -2.97
C ALA A 38 -8.45 -14.77 -3.04
N THR A 39 -8.39 -13.79 -3.93
CA THR A 39 -7.24 -12.89 -4.07
C THR A 39 -7.03 -12.04 -2.81
N LEU A 40 -8.08 -11.41 -2.28
CA LEU A 40 -8.00 -10.59 -1.07
C LEU A 40 -7.57 -11.42 0.15
N ASN A 41 -8.10 -12.64 0.29
CA ASN A 41 -7.67 -13.54 1.37
C ASN A 41 -6.20 -13.94 1.23
N ALA A 42 -5.73 -14.23 0.01
CA ALA A 42 -4.32 -14.55 -0.23
C ALA A 42 -3.41 -13.38 0.16
N LEU A 43 -3.81 -12.14 -0.17
CA LEU A 43 -3.11 -10.92 0.25
C LEU A 43 -3.06 -10.79 1.78
N ILE A 44 -4.19 -10.98 2.47
CA ILE A 44 -4.22 -10.91 3.95
C ILE A 44 -3.32 -11.98 4.59
N VAL A 45 -3.26 -13.19 4.02
CA VAL A 45 -2.32 -14.21 4.49
C VAL A 45 -0.88 -13.73 4.31
N ALA A 46 -0.52 -13.23 3.12
CA ALA A 46 0.82 -12.72 2.86
C ALA A 46 1.22 -11.59 3.82
N LEU A 47 0.32 -10.63 4.07
CA LEU A 47 0.57 -9.53 5.03
C LEU A 47 0.85 -10.05 6.45
N ARG A 48 0.14 -11.09 6.90
CA ARG A 48 0.37 -11.69 8.22
C ARG A 48 1.71 -12.43 8.31
N GLU A 49 2.26 -12.88 7.19
CA GLU A 49 3.54 -13.59 7.14
C GLU A 49 4.75 -12.65 7.21
N LEU A 50 4.59 -11.37 6.89
CA LEU A 50 5.66 -10.37 6.97
C LEU A 50 6.17 -10.16 8.41
N GLY A 51 5.32 -10.43 9.41
CA GLY A 51 5.60 -10.17 10.82
C GLY A 51 5.52 -8.68 11.18
N GLY A 52 5.43 -8.37 12.48
CA GLY A 52 5.22 -6.99 12.94
C GLY A 52 3.75 -6.71 13.26
N ASP A 53 3.24 -5.58 12.76
CA ASP A 53 1.84 -5.18 12.92
C ASP A 53 0.89 -6.08 12.11
N THR A 54 -0.36 -6.19 12.55
CA THR A 54 -1.35 -7.04 11.89
C THR A 54 -2.27 -6.25 10.97
N PRO A 55 -2.87 -6.87 9.93
CA PRO A 55 -3.82 -6.18 9.04
C PRO A 55 -4.98 -5.48 9.76
N GLU A 56 -5.40 -5.96 10.93
CA GLU A 56 -6.44 -5.33 11.75
C GLU A 56 -6.03 -4.00 12.37
N GLN A 57 -4.72 -3.74 12.48
CA GLN A 57 -4.18 -2.48 13.00
C GLN A 57 -4.14 -1.37 11.94
N GLY A 58 -4.36 -1.69 10.66
CA GLY A 58 -4.28 -0.75 9.54
C GLY A 58 -2.86 -0.61 9.00
N LEU A 59 -2.39 -1.63 8.30
CA LEU A 59 -1.17 -1.59 7.52
C LEU A 59 -1.42 -0.73 6.27
N PHE A 60 -0.51 0.20 5.99
CA PHE A 60 -0.52 0.99 4.77
C PHE A 60 0.32 0.29 3.71
N LEU A 61 -0.35 -0.12 2.64
CA LEU A 61 0.25 -0.70 1.43
C LEU A 61 0.48 0.44 0.45
N ILE A 62 1.72 0.60 -0.04
CA ILE A 62 2.10 1.67 -0.97
C ILE A 62 2.47 1.05 -2.31
N ALA A 63 1.79 1.44 -3.38
CA ALA A 63 2.05 0.91 -4.71
C ALA A 63 3.50 1.17 -5.14
N ASP A 64 4.16 0.18 -5.75
CA ASP A 64 5.54 0.34 -6.23
C ASP A 64 5.69 1.52 -7.20
N SER A 65 4.69 1.72 -8.07
CA SER A 65 4.62 2.84 -9.03
C SER A 65 4.46 4.22 -8.37
N TYR A 66 3.97 4.27 -7.15
CA TYR A 66 3.78 5.52 -6.38
C TYR A 66 4.92 5.77 -5.39
N PHE A 67 5.78 4.79 -5.13
CA PHE A 67 6.72 4.83 -4.02
C PHE A 67 7.71 6.00 -4.08
N GLU A 68 8.10 6.46 -5.27
CA GLU A 68 8.94 7.65 -5.43
C GLU A 68 8.23 8.92 -4.95
N VAL A 69 6.95 9.07 -5.28
CA VAL A 69 6.12 10.20 -4.82
C VAL A 69 5.92 10.11 -3.32
N TYR A 70 5.61 8.91 -2.81
CA TYR A 70 5.52 8.66 -1.38
C TYR A 70 6.81 9.04 -0.63
N ALA A 71 7.99 8.74 -1.16
CA ALA A 71 9.26 9.11 -0.52
C ALA A 71 9.44 10.63 -0.43
N GLN A 72 8.99 11.37 -1.45
CA GLN A 72 8.96 12.84 -1.44
C GLN A 72 8.01 13.38 -0.39
N GLU A 73 6.78 12.89 -0.37
CA GLU A 73 5.73 13.28 0.59
C GLU A 73 6.18 12.99 2.03
N LEU A 74 6.72 11.79 2.28
CA LEU A 74 7.24 11.43 3.59
C LEU A 74 8.37 12.37 4.03
N ALA A 75 9.29 12.73 3.14
CA ALA A 75 10.39 13.64 3.45
C ALA A 75 9.90 15.05 3.81
N GLU A 76 8.84 15.53 3.14
CA GLU A 76 8.15 16.78 3.49
C GLU A 76 7.45 16.66 4.86
N ASP A 77 6.65 15.61 5.06
CA ASP A 77 5.84 15.40 6.26
C ASP A 77 6.68 15.31 7.54
N ILE A 78 7.85 14.67 7.48
CA ILE A 78 8.77 14.58 8.63
C ILE A 78 9.69 15.80 8.77
N GLY A 79 9.60 16.78 7.85
CA GLY A 79 10.43 17.97 7.84
C GLY A 79 11.90 17.71 7.49
N ALA A 80 12.20 16.63 6.76
CA ALA A 80 13.54 16.34 6.26
C ALA A 80 13.93 17.31 5.13
N ILE A 81 12.95 17.85 4.42
CA ILE A 81 13.11 18.90 3.41
C ILE A 81 12.16 20.07 3.67
N ASN A 82 12.46 21.23 3.08
CA ASN A 82 11.51 22.33 2.94
C ASN A 82 10.92 22.30 1.52
N SER A 83 9.67 21.86 1.38
CA SER A 83 8.99 21.74 0.08
C SER A 83 8.79 23.07 -0.64
N GLU A 84 8.80 24.20 0.08
CA GLU A 84 8.74 25.53 -0.52
C GLU A 84 10.07 25.96 -1.16
N ALA A 85 11.17 25.25 -0.89
CA ALA A 85 12.49 25.59 -1.43
C ALA A 85 12.75 24.86 -2.75
N ALA A 86 12.89 25.60 -3.85
CA ALA A 86 13.24 25.01 -5.15
C ALA A 86 14.65 24.39 -5.19
N TRP A 87 15.63 25.06 -4.57
CA TRP A 87 16.97 24.52 -4.36
C TRP A 87 17.17 24.30 -2.86
N PRO A 88 17.69 23.13 -2.41
CA PRO A 88 18.24 22.03 -3.21
C PRO A 88 17.23 20.92 -3.60
N VAL A 89 15.93 21.05 -3.27
CA VAL A 89 14.94 19.96 -3.42
C VAL A 89 14.83 19.43 -4.85
N ASN A 90 14.82 20.31 -5.85
CA ASN A 90 14.75 19.91 -7.26
C ASN A 90 16.06 19.28 -7.80
N CYS A 91 17.07 19.13 -6.96
CA CYS A 91 18.34 18.47 -7.29
C CYS A 91 18.50 17.10 -6.62
N ILE A 92 17.53 16.66 -5.82
CA ILE A 92 17.55 15.35 -5.17
C ILE A 92 17.22 14.28 -6.22
N ASP A 93 17.99 13.19 -6.20
CA ASP A 93 17.69 11.98 -6.95
C ASP A 93 16.65 11.17 -6.17
N TRP A 94 15.37 11.40 -6.50
CA TRP A 94 14.26 10.80 -5.77
C TRP A 94 14.08 9.31 -6.07
N GLU A 95 14.50 8.85 -7.26
CA GLU A 95 14.50 7.43 -7.61
C GLU A 95 15.45 6.66 -6.68
N GLU A 96 16.69 7.16 -6.49
CA GLU A 96 17.65 6.56 -5.56
C GLU A 96 17.19 6.68 -4.10
N ALA A 97 16.64 7.83 -3.70
CA ALA A 97 16.12 8.02 -2.34
C ALA A 97 14.98 7.04 -2.02
N ALA A 98 14.09 6.79 -2.98
CA ALA A 98 13.02 5.81 -2.88
C ALA A 98 13.57 4.37 -2.81
N SER A 99 14.57 4.04 -3.64
CA SER A 99 15.26 2.74 -3.62
C SER A 99 15.89 2.43 -2.26
N GLU A 100 16.58 3.40 -1.66
CA GLU A 100 17.15 3.24 -0.32
C GLU A 100 16.07 3.12 0.77
N LEU A 101 14.99 3.91 0.67
CA LEU A 101 13.86 3.84 1.61
C LEU A 101 13.16 2.47 1.55
N LYS A 102 13.03 1.85 0.37
CA LYS A 102 12.41 0.51 0.20
C LYS A 102 13.12 -0.58 1.00
N GLN A 103 14.38 -0.41 1.38
CA GLN A 103 15.10 -1.41 2.19
C GLN A 103 14.48 -1.60 3.58
N ASP A 104 13.74 -0.61 4.09
CA ASP A 104 12.99 -0.67 5.34
C ASP A 104 11.57 -1.25 5.18
N TYR A 105 11.18 -1.61 3.96
CA TYR A 105 9.86 -2.14 3.61
C TYR A 105 9.97 -3.58 3.07
N CYS A 106 8.86 -4.30 3.16
CA CYS A 106 8.65 -5.61 2.58
C CYS A 106 7.65 -5.50 1.42
N SER A 107 7.87 -6.26 0.35
CA SER A 107 6.93 -6.30 -0.78
C SER A 107 5.90 -7.42 -0.66
N VAL A 108 4.70 -7.16 -1.16
CA VAL A 108 3.63 -8.14 -1.37
C VAL A 108 3.01 -7.96 -2.75
N GLU A 109 2.47 -9.03 -3.31
CA GLU A 109 1.80 -9.01 -4.60
C GLU A 109 0.28 -9.02 -4.41
N TYR A 110 -0.41 -8.11 -5.11
CA TYR A 110 -1.86 -8.04 -5.18
C TYR A 110 -2.30 -7.90 -6.65
N ASP A 111 -2.82 -8.98 -7.21
CA ASP A 111 -3.31 -9.02 -8.61
C ASP A 111 -2.27 -8.48 -9.61
N ASP A 112 -1.07 -9.09 -9.58
CA ASP A 112 0.11 -8.75 -10.39
C ASP A 112 0.67 -7.32 -10.18
N VAL A 113 0.23 -6.63 -9.13
CA VAL A 113 0.76 -5.32 -8.69
C VAL A 113 1.54 -5.48 -7.38
N THR A 114 2.76 -4.96 -7.36
CA THR A 114 3.62 -4.94 -6.17
C THR A 114 3.25 -3.77 -5.26
N TYR A 115 3.04 -4.06 -3.98
CA TYR A 115 2.87 -3.08 -2.91
C TYR A 115 3.97 -3.25 -1.86
N TRP A 116 4.33 -2.15 -1.20
CA TRP A 116 5.31 -2.08 -0.12
C TRP A 116 4.64 -1.81 1.22
N VAL A 117 5.04 -2.56 2.24
CA VAL A 117 4.48 -2.52 3.60
C VAL A 117 5.61 -2.56 4.62
N ARG A 118 5.41 -1.91 5.76
CA ARG A 118 6.36 -1.89 6.88
C ARG A 118 5.70 -2.36 8.17
#